data_AF-A0A6L9ZU28-F1
#
_entry.id   AF-A0A6L9ZU28-F1
#
_cell.length_a   1.000
_cell.length_b   1.000
_cell.length_c   1.000
_cell.angle_alpha   90.00
_cell.angle_beta   90.00
_cell.angle_gamma   90.00
#
_symmetry.space_group_name_H-M   'P 1'
#
loop_
_entity.id
_entity.type
_entity.pdbx_description
1 polymer ?
#
loop_
_entity_poly.entity_id
_entity_poly.type
_entity_poly.pdbx_seq_one_letter_code
_entity_poly.pdbx_strand_id
1 'polypeptide(L)' 'MERIPQISEKSVDVVGVDLGIKTLATLSTGEVFDGSKSYKKLESKLSRLQYRSQA' A
#
# COMPACT_ATOMS: atom_id res chain seq x y z
N MET A 1 -2.88 15.72 20.78
CA MET A 1 -1.98 16.61 20.04
C MET A 1 -2.40 16.52 18.59
N GLU A 2 -3.09 17.53 18.06
CA GLU A 2 -3.50 17.52 16.65
C GLU A 2 -2.28 17.73 15.75
N ARG A 3 -2.20 16.93 14.68
CA ARG A 3 -1.13 17.05 13.69
C ARG A 3 -1.57 18.07 12.64
N ILE A 4 -0.98 19.26 12.69
CA ILE A 4 -1.16 20.27 11.66
C ILE A 4 -0.44 19.81 10.38
N PRO A 5 -1.12 19.71 9.23
CA PRO A 5 -0.47 19.31 7.98
C PRO A 5 0.52 20.39 7.55
N GLN A 6 1.79 20.02 7.39
CA GLN A 6 2.83 20.91 6.93
C GLN A 6 2.88 20.85 5.39
N ILE A 7 2.74 22.00 4.73
CA ILE A 7 2.80 22.09 3.26
C ILE A 7 4.25 21.85 2.84
N SER A 8 4.49 20.81 2.05
CA SER A 8 5.79 20.55 1.42
C SER A 8 5.84 21.17 0.04
N GLU A 9 7.02 21.61 -0.38
CA GLU A 9 7.25 21.99 -1.78
C GLU A 9 7.04 20.78 -2.69
N LYS A 10 6.40 21.00 -3.84
CA LYS A 10 6.18 19.95 -4.84
C LYS A 10 7.44 19.81 -5.68
N SER A 11 8.02 18.60 -5.71
CA SER A 11 9.18 18.29 -6.57
C SER A 11 8.80 18.07 -8.03
N VAL A 12 7.54 17.74 -8.31
CA VAL A 12 6.97 17.48 -9.64
C VAL A 12 5.53 17.99 -9.71
N ASP A 13 5.13 18.47 -10.89
CA ASP A 13 3.82 19.10 -11.10
C ASP A 13 2.68 18.05 -11.11
N VAL A 14 2.91 16.91 -11.77
CA VAL A 14 1.95 15.80 -11.88
C VAL A 14 2.68 14.47 -11.73
N VAL A 15 2.07 13.53 -11.00
CA VAL A 15 2.50 12.14 -10.91
C VAL A 15 1.32 11.22 -11.16
N GLY A 16 1.56 10.13 -11.88
CA GLY A 16 0.63 9.00 -11.92
C GLY A 16 0.70 8.23 -10.61
N VAL A 17 -0.43 7.74 -10.12
CA VAL A 17 -0.52 7.00 -8.86
C VAL A 17 -1.23 5.67 -9.10
N ASP A 18 -0.56 4.57 -8.77
CA ASP A 18 -1.17 3.24 -8.69
C ASP A 18 -1.45 2.89 -7.23
N LEU A 19 -2.71 2.61 -6.88
CA LEU A 19 -3.14 2.34 -5.51
C LEU A 19 -3.34 0.85 -5.27
N GLY A 20 -2.82 0.33 -4.16
CA GLY A 20 -2.87 -1.09 -3.85
C GLY A 20 -3.08 -1.42 -2.37
N ILE A 21 -3.26 -2.71 -2.09
CA ILE A 21 -3.46 -3.23 -0.73
C ILE A 21 -2.12 -3.54 -0.05
N LYS A 22 -1.19 -4.17 -0.77
CA LYS A 22 0.17 -4.46 -0.30
C LYS A 22 0.99 -3.18 -0.19
N THR A 23 0.98 -2.41 -1.27
CA THR A 23 1.60 -1.09 -1.38
C THR A 23 0.45 -0.10 -1.51
N LEU A 24 0.31 0.84 -0.58
CA LEU A 24 -0.77 1.83 -0.59
C LEU A 24 -0.76 2.63 -1.89
N ALA A 25 0.42 3.12 -2.28
CA ALA A 25 0.59 3.90 -3.49
C ALA A 25 1.98 3.67 -4.09
N THR A 26 2.05 3.49 -5.41
CA THR A 26 3.29 3.60 -6.19
C THR A 26 3.15 4.79 -7.12
N LEU A 27 4.09 5.73 -7.03
CA LEU A 27 4.11 6.90 -7.89
C LEU A 27 4.89 6.58 -9.17
N SER A 28 4.53 7.23 -10.27
CA SER A 28 5.29 7.15 -11.53
C SER A 28 6.76 7.57 -11.41
N THR A 29 7.13 8.27 -10.33
CA THR A 29 8.51 8.62 -9.96
C THR A 29 9.31 7.42 -9.42
N GLY A 30 8.65 6.30 -9.15
CA GLY A 30 9.22 5.11 -8.50
C GLY A 30 9.13 5.12 -6.97
N GLU A 31 8.55 6.16 -6.37
CA GLU A 31 8.33 6.22 -4.92
C GLU A 31 7.21 5.27 -4.49
N VAL A 32 7.45 4.54 -3.40
CA VAL A 32 6.59 3.47 -2.91
C VAL A 32 6.13 3.78 -1.49
N PHE A 33 4.83 3.89 -1.29
CA PHE A 33 4.20 4.04 0.01
C PHE A 33 3.65 2.70 0.46
N ASP A 34 4.25 2.12 1.50
CA ASP A 34 3.81 0.85 2.05
C ASP A 34 2.38 0.93 2.61
N GLY A 35 1.58 -0.10 2.32
CA GLY A 35 0.25 -0.26 2.89
C GLY A 35 0.30 -0.56 4.38
N SER A 36 -0.81 -0.25 5.09
CA SER A 36 -0.98 -0.77 6.44
C SER A 36 -0.88 -2.31 6.37
N LYS A 37 0.00 -2.92 7.18
CA LYS A 37 0.25 -4.38 7.18
C LYS A 37 -0.94 -5.22 7.70
N SER A 38 -2.16 -4.67 7.64
CA SER A 38 -3.42 -5.32 8.02
C SER A 38 -3.72 -6.57 7.19
N TYR A 39 -3.19 -6.62 5.96
CA TYR A 39 -3.33 -7.76 5.05
C TYR A 39 -2.65 -9.06 5.52
N LYS A 40 -1.63 -9.02 6.40
CA LYS A 40 -0.91 -10.24 6.85
C LYS A 40 -1.83 -11.32 7.44
N LYS A 41 -2.89 -10.89 8.15
CA LYS A 41 -3.91 -11.79 8.70
C LYS A 41 -4.74 -12.45 7.58
N LEU A 42 -5.06 -11.69 6.54
CA LEU A 42 -5.81 -12.16 5.36
C LEU A 42 -4.95 -13.08 4.49
N GLU A 43 -3.67 -12.76 4.31
CA GLU A 43 -2.67 -13.59 3.63
C GLU A 43 -2.58 -14.98 4.25
N SER A 44 -2.45 -15.05 5.58
CA SER A 44 -2.41 -16.32 6.31
C SER A 44 -3.70 -17.14 6.14
N LYS A 45 -4.85 -16.47 6.10
CA LYS A 45 -6.15 -17.12 5.85
C LYS A 45 -6.25 -17.64 4.40
N LEU A 46 -5.81 -16.84 3.43
CA LEU A 46 -5.83 -17.19 2.01
C LEU A 46 -4.93 -18.40 1.73
N SER A 47 -3.70 -18.40 2.23
CA SER A 47 -2.76 -19.52 2.10
C SER A 47 -3.34 -20.83 2.64
N ARG A 48 -4.00 -20.79 3.81
CA ARG A 48 -4.69 -21.96 4.38
C ARG A 48 -5.83 -22.47 3.50
N LEU A 49 -6.60 -21.59 2.87
CA LEU A 49 -7.68 -21.97 1.96
C LEU A 49 -7.13 -22.60 0.67
N GLN A 50 -6.08 -22.00 0.09
CA GLN A 50 -5.42 -22.50 -1.12
C GLN A 50 -4.75 -23.88 -0.90
N TYR A 51 -4.18 -24.11 0.29
CA TYR A 51 -3.64 -25.42 0.65
C TYR A 51 -4.74 -26.48 0.68
N ARG A 52 -5.91 -26.16 1.27
CA ARG A 52 -7.02 -27.09 1.41
C ARG A 52 -7.75 -27.40 0.10
N SER A 53 -7.67 -26.53 -0.90
CA SER A 53 -8.30 -26.75 -2.21
C SER A 53 -7.43 -27.53 -3.20
N GLN A 54 -6.16 -27.79 -2.86
CA GLN A 54 -5.22 -28.55 -3.66
C GLN A 54 -5.01 -29.99 -3.15
N ALA A 55 -5.77 -30.40 -2.13
CA ALA A 55 -5.79 -31.75 -1.55
C ALA A 55 -7.04 -32.53 -1.99
#